data_AF-A0A353YDK8-F1
#
_entry.id   AF-A0A353YDK8-F1
#
_cell.length_a   1.000
_cell.length_b   1.000
_cell.length_c   1.000
_cell.angle_alpha   90.00
_cell.angle_beta   90.00
_cell.angle_gamma   90.00
#
_symmetry.space_group_name_H-M   'P 1'
#
loop_
_entity.id
_entity.type
_entity.pdbx_description
1 polymer ?
#
loop_
_entity_poly.entity_id
_entity_poly.type
_entity_poly.pdbx_seq_one_letter_code
_entity_poly.pdbx_strand_id
1 'polypeptide(L)'
;TGVPAVVDLAAMRDAVGALGGDPKKINPLAPVDLVIDHSVMVDAFGSDKAFQMNVEKEYERNGERYAFLRWGAGAFDNFRVVPPGTGI
;
A
#
# COMPACT_ATOMS: atom_id res chain seq x y z
N THR A 1 6.11 -0.78 -6.18
CA THR A 1 6.95 -1.81 -5.52
C THR A 1 6.40 -2.25 -4.16
N GLY A 2 5.65 -1.42 -3.44
CA GLY A 2 5.12 -1.78 -2.13
C GLY A 2 4.05 -2.87 -2.07
N VAL A 3 3.16 -2.93 -3.06
CA VAL A 3 2.09 -3.94 -3.15
C VAL A 3 2.62 -5.37 -3.19
N PRO A 4 3.54 -5.75 -4.10
CA PRO A 4 4.06 -7.12 -4.13
C PRO A 4 4.76 -7.52 -2.82
N ALA A 5 5.45 -6.58 -2.14
CA ALA A 5 6.07 -6.88 -0.84
C ALA A 5 5.04 -7.28 0.24
N VAL A 6 3.87 -6.61 0.29
CA VAL A 6 2.79 -6.97 1.23
C VAL A 6 2.14 -8.29 0.85
N VAL A 7 2.00 -8.58 -0.46
CA VAL A 7 1.53 -9.88 -0.96
C VAL A 7 2.49 -11.00 -0.54
N ASP A 8 3.80 -10.80 -0.69
CA ASP A 8 4.81 -11.79 -0.32
C ASP A 8 4.78 -12.08 1.18
N LEU A 9 4.66 -11.04 2.02
CA LEU A 9 4.51 -11.22 3.47
C LEU A 9 3.25 -12.00 3.84
N ALA A 10 2.13 -11.74 3.15
CA ALA A 10 0.90 -12.49 3.35
C ALA A 10 1.07 -13.97 2.93
N ALA A 11 1.66 -14.23 1.76
CA ALA A 11 1.93 -15.58 1.28
C ALA A 11 2.89 -16.35 2.19
N MET A 12 3.90 -15.67 2.74
CA MET A 12 4.82 -16.26 3.72
C MET A 12 4.09 -16.63 5.02
N ARG A 13 3.13 -15.83 5.49
CA ARG A 13 2.29 -16.18 6.66
C ARG A 13 1.47 -17.43 6.40
N ASP A 14 0.84 -17.52 5.25
CA ASP A 14 0.05 -18.69 4.86
C ASP A 14 0.92 -19.95 4.79
N ALA A 15 2.10 -19.86 4.18
CA ALA A 15 3.05 -20.96 4.09
C ALA A 15 3.54 -21.43 5.48
N VAL A 16 3.89 -20.50 6.37
CA VAL A 16 4.31 -20.83 7.75
C VAL A 16 3.18 -21.50 8.52
N GLY A 17 1.95 -21.02 8.38
CA GLY A 17 0.77 -21.62 9.00
C GLY A 17 0.49 -23.03 8.48
N ALA A 18 0.60 -23.24 7.16
CA ALA A 18 0.43 -24.56 6.54
C ALA A 18 1.48 -25.59 7.02
N LEU A 19 2.68 -25.13 7.39
CA LEU A 19 3.75 -25.94 7.96
C LEU A 19 3.66 -26.11 9.49
N GLY A 20 2.61 -25.59 10.13
CA GLY A 20 2.40 -25.67 11.59
C GLY A 20 3.28 -24.72 12.41
N GLY A 21 3.95 -23.76 11.77
CA GLY A 21 4.67 -22.69 12.45
C GLY A 21 3.74 -21.56 12.88
N ASP A 22 4.30 -20.57 13.60
CA ASP A 22 3.58 -19.35 14.00
C ASP A 22 3.67 -18.29 12.90
N PRO A 23 2.58 -17.96 12.18
CA PRO A 23 2.59 -16.96 11.12
C PRO A 23 2.94 -15.56 11.61
N LYS A 24 2.71 -15.25 12.90
CA LYS A 24 3.03 -13.92 13.46
C LYS A 24 4.53 -13.63 13.46
N LYS A 25 5.38 -14.66 13.34
CA LYS A 25 6.83 -14.48 13.15
C LYS A 25 7.19 -13.83 11.83
N ILE A 26 6.30 -13.86 10.83
CA ILE A 26 6.46 -13.11 9.60
C ILE A 26 5.94 -11.69 9.85
N ASN A 27 6.86 -10.83 10.28
CA ASN A 27 6.61 -9.42 10.55
C ASN A 27 7.88 -8.58 10.34
N PRO A 28 7.78 -7.31 9.89
CA PRO A 28 8.92 -6.40 9.89
C PRO A 28 9.59 -6.28 11.26
N LEU A 29 10.91 -6.41 11.29
CA LEU A 29 11.72 -6.27 12.52
C LEU A 29 12.09 -4.81 12.83
N ALA A 30 12.08 -3.96 11.80
CA ALA A 30 12.30 -2.53 11.90
C ALA A 30 11.06 -1.76 11.39
N PRO A 31 10.87 -0.50 11.79
CA PRO A 31 9.84 0.36 11.22
C PRO A 31 9.95 0.47 9.70
N VAL A 32 8.81 0.30 9.02
CA VAL A 32 8.68 0.41 7.57
C VAL A 32 7.55 1.38 7.24
N ASP A 33 7.89 2.44 6.52
CA ASP A 33 6.93 3.36 5.93
C ASP A 33 6.81 3.10 4.43
N LEU A 34 5.60 2.78 3.97
CA LEU A 34 5.27 2.53 2.58
C LEU A 34 4.52 3.74 2.01
N VAL A 35 5.21 4.52 1.18
CA VAL A 35 4.66 5.71 0.53
C VAL A 35 4.02 5.34 -0.80
N ILE A 36 2.81 5.86 -1.02
CA ILE A 36 2.10 5.72 -2.29
C ILE A 36 2.38 6.97 -3.13
N ASP A 37 3.37 6.87 -4.02
CA ASP A 37 3.90 7.96 -4.84
C ASP A 37 3.75 7.71 -6.35
N HIS A 38 3.86 6.46 -6.80
CA HIS A 38 3.81 6.08 -8.23
C HIS A 38 2.40 5.73 -8.74
N SER A 39 1.35 6.46 -8.35
CA SER A 39 -0.03 6.16 -8.81
C SER A 39 -0.79 7.35 -9.38
N VAL A 40 -0.39 8.58 -9.09
CA VAL A 40 -0.97 9.77 -9.72
C VAL A 40 -0.50 9.84 -11.17
N MET A 41 -1.45 9.95 -12.10
CA MET A 41 -1.19 10.25 -13.50
C MET A 41 -1.66 11.67 -13.82
N VAL A 42 -0.99 12.33 -14.78
CA VAL A 42 -1.39 13.66 -15.24
C VAL A 42 -2.49 13.53 -16.28
N ASP A 43 -3.74 13.43 -15.83
CA ASP A 43 -4.93 13.40 -16.68
C ASP A 43 -5.44 14.80 -17.06
N ALA A 44 -5.23 15.77 -16.17
CA ALA A 44 -5.53 17.19 -16.34
C ALA A 44 -4.31 18.04 -15.99
N PHE A 45 -4.11 19.14 -16.71
CA PHE A 45 -3.01 20.09 -16.50
C PHE A 45 -3.46 21.53 -16.76
N GLY A 46 -2.70 22.52 -16.28
CA GLY A 46 -2.88 23.94 -16.63
C GLY A 46 -4.11 24.62 -16.02
N SER A 47 -4.73 24.05 -14.99
CA SER A 47 -5.81 24.70 -14.23
C SER A 47 -5.71 24.41 -12.74
N ASP A 48 -6.28 25.28 -11.92
CA ASP A 48 -6.32 25.10 -10.45
C ASP A 48 -7.08 23.84 -10.02
N LYS A 49 -7.94 23.29 -10.89
CA LYS A 49 -8.69 22.05 -10.65
C LYS A 49 -7.93 20.78 -11.02
N ALA A 50 -6.81 20.91 -11.73
CA ALA A 50 -6.08 19.77 -12.29
C ALA A 50 -5.62 18.78 -11.19
N PHE A 51 -5.14 19.29 -10.06
CA PHE A 51 -4.71 18.44 -8.94
C PHE A 51 -5.85 17.58 -8.40
N GLN A 52 -6.99 18.20 -8.07
CA GLN A 52 -8.15 17.47 -7.54
C GLN A 52 -8.64 16.41 -8.53
N MET A 53 -8.75 16.75 -9.81
CA MET A 53 -9.20 15.81 -10.85
C MET A 53 -8.25 14.61 -11.00
N ASN A 54 -6.94 14.83 -10.91
CA ASN A 54 -5.95 13.76 -11.02
C ASN A 54 -5.99 12.83 -9.80
N VAL A 55 -6.17 13.39 -8.59
CA VAL A 55 -6.31 12.59 -7.35
C VAL A 55 -7.61 11.78 -7.35
N GLU A 56 -8.74 12.38 -7.75
CA GLU A 56 -10.02 11.65 -7.84
C GLU A 56 -9.92 10.44 -8.79
N LYS A 57 -9.33 10.64 -9.98
CA LYS A 57 -9.09 9.56 -10.94
C LYS A 57 -8.12 8.50 -10.43
N GLU A 58 -7.10 8.89 -9.67
CA GLU A 58 -6.18 7.96 -9.05
C GLU A 58 -6.91 7.04 -8.06
N TYR A 59 -7.77 7.59 -7.21
CA TYR A 59 -8.59 6.82 -6.27
C TYR A 59 -9.57 5.88 -6.98
N GLU A 60 -10.20 6.34 -8.06
CA GLU A 60 -11.07 5.50 -8.90
C GLU A 60 -10.31 4.29 -9.48
N ARG A 61 -9.10 4.52 -10.00
CA ARG A 61 -8.30 3.48 -10.67
C ARG A 61 -7.61 2.51 -9.71
N ASN A 62 -7.28 2.94 -8.50
CA ASN A 62 -6.44 2.19 -7.56
C ASN A 62 -7.18 1.76 -6.27
N GLY A 63 -8.51 1.81 -6.24
CA GLY A 63 -9.31 1.51 -5.06
C GLY A 63 -8.96 0.17 -4.39
N GLU A 64 -8.88 -0.92 -5.16
CA GLU A 64 -8.51 -2.25 -4.64
C GLU A 64 -7.09 -2.27 -4.07
N ARG A 65 -6.15 -1.62 -4.75
CA ARG A 65 -4.75 -1.50 -4.30
C ARG A 65 -4.67 -0.79 -2.96
N TYR A 66 -5.45 0.28 -2.78
CA TYR A 66 -5.48 1.04 -1.52
C TYR A 66 -6.18 0.30 -0.41
N ALA A 67 -7.25 -0.43 -0.71
CA ALA A 67 -7.90 -1.32 0.25
C ALA A 67 -6.91 -2.39 0.75
N PHE A 68 -6.17 -3.02 -0.17
CA PHE A 68 -5.17 -4.03 0.17
C PHE A 68 -4.02 -3.47 1.02
N LEU A 69 -3.47 -2.31 0.65
CA LEU A 69 -2.42 -1.66 1.44
C LEU A 69 -2.91 -1.21 2.82
N ARG A 70 -4.16 -0.71 2.93
CA ARG A 70 -4.77 -0.40 4.23
C ARG A 70 -4.97 -1.63 5.10
N TRP A 71 -5.34 -2.76 4.51
CA TRP A 71 -5.36 -4.03 5.24
C TRP A 71 -3.97 -4.39 5.75
N GLY A 72 -2.93 -4.28 4.91
CA GLY A 72 -1.54 -4.52 5.29
C GLY A 72 -1.09 -3.68 6.48
N ALA A 73 -1.44 -2.39 6.52
CA ALA A 73 -1.17 -1.48 7.64
C ALA A 73 -1.76 -1.94 8.99
N GLY A 74 -2.87 -2.69 8.97
CA GLY A 74 -3.46 -3.28 10.18
C GLY A 74 -3.03 -4.73 10.44
N ALA A 75 -2.42 -5.40 9.45
CA ALA A 75 -2.06 -6.81 9.53
C ALA A 75 -0.62 -7.03 10.06
N PHE A 76 0.27 -6.04 9.94
CA PHE A 76 1.67 -6.14 10.33
C PHE A 76 2.02 -5.07 11.37
N ASP A 77 2.77 -5.46 12.40
CA ASP A 77 3.36 -4.51 13.34
C ASP A 77 4.54 -3.78 12.68
N ASN A 78 4.83 -2.56 13.13
CA ASN A 78 5.90 -1.71 12.58
C ASN A 78 5.75 -1.35 11.09
N PHE A 79 4.54 -1.49 10.53
CA PHE A 79 4.27 -1.19 9.13
C PHE A 79 3.23 -0.08 9.00
N ARG A 80 3.58 1.01 8.33
CA ARG A 80 2.69 2.15 8.10
C ARG A 80 2.57 2.41 6.61
N VAL A 81 1.35 2.73 6.17
CA VAL A 81 1.08 3.16 4.79
C VAL A 81 0.76 4.65 4.78
N VAL A 82 1.48 5.39 3.95
CA VAL A 82 1.29 6.83 3.73
C VAL A 82 0.44 7.01 2.47
N PRO A 83 -0.71 7.70 2.55
CA PRO A 83 -1.66 7.82 1.44
C PRO A 83 -1.12 8.69 0.29
N PRO A 84 -1.67 8.54 -0.92
CA PRO A 84 -1.30 9.39 -2.06
C PRO A 84 -1.64 10.86 -1.81
N GLY A 85 -0.97 11.75 -2.54
CA GLY A 85 -1.17 13.20 -2.44
C GLY A 85 -0.50 13.87 -1.24
N THR A 86 0.29 13.13 -0.45
CA THR A 86 1.12 13.67 0.64
C THR A 86 2.57 14.00 0.25
N GLY A 87 2.92 13.78 -1.03
CA GLY A 87 4.14 14.27 -1.69
C GLY A 87 5.18 13.19 -2.05
N ILE A 88 5.54 13.13 -3.34
CA ILE A 88 6.81 13.60 -3.94
C ILE A 88 6.41 14.41 -5.19
#